data_AF-A0AB39JMU1-F1
#
_entry.id   AF-A0AB39JMU1-F1
#
_cell.length_a   1.000
_cell.length_b   1.000
_cell.length_c   1.000
_cell.angle_alpha   90.00
_cell.angle_beta   90.00
_cell.angle_gamma   90.00
#
_symmetry.space_group_name_H-M   'P 1'
#
loop_
_entity.id
_entity.type
_entity.pdbx_description
1 polymer ?
#
loop_
_entity_poly.entity_id
_entity_poly.type
_entity_poly.pdbx_seq_one_letter_code
_entity_poly.pdbx_strand_id
1 'polypeptide(L)'
;MSAGVLSYRGRADLTLVYGEAPGLSRTFERPGVEVVVTRHSATAPVSVLLDRQLGAALLLGPAISRAALALADGTALSGPVQEIAASGDYFEIAAVSQASQGSGRE
;
A
#
# COMPACT_ATOMS: atom_id res chain seq x y z
N MET A 1 3.01 -20.96 -0.21
CA MET A 1 4.12 -20.39 0.60
C MET A 1 3.55 -19.30 1.48
N SER A 2 3.22 -19.60 2.74
CA SER A 2 2.65 -18.63 3.67
C SER A 2 3.74 -17.69 4.16
N ALA A 3 3.86 -16.51 3.56
CA ALA A 3 4.68 -15.44 4.11
C ALA A 3 3.97 -14.85 5.34
N GLY A 4 3.94 -15.59 6.45
CA GLY A 4 3.20 -15.20 7.67
C GLY A 4 3.69 -13.89 8.26
N VAL A 5 5.00 -13.69 8.32
CA VAL A 5 5.61 -12.47 8.85
C VAL A 5 6.35 -11.76 7.72
N LEU A 6 6.21 -10.45 7.64
CA LEU A 6 6.99 -9.58 6.74
C LEU A 6 7.68 -8.52 7.59
N SER A 7 8.98 -8.31 7.35
CA SER A 7 9.72 -7.18 7.87
C SER A 7 10.71 -6.75 6.81
N TYR A 8 10.59 -5.50 6.37
CA TYR A 8 11.44 -4.91 5.34
C TYR A 8 11.78 -3.47 5.72
N ARG A 9 13.01 -3.06 5.43
CA ARG A 9 13.47 -1.68 5.52
C ARG A 9 14.36 -1.35 4.33
N GLY A 10 14.03 -0.32 3.59
CA GLY A 10 14.80 0.13 2.44
C GLY A 10 13.95 0.86 1.41
N ARG A 11 14.48 0.99 0.18
CA ARG A 11 13.79 1.68 -0.90
C ARG A 11 12.67 0.85 -1.52
N ALA A 12 11.55 1.52 -1.77
CA ALA A 12 10.43 0.98 -2.51
C ALA A 12 9.89 2.01 -3.50
N ASP A 13 9.31 1.53 -4.59
CA ASP A 13 8.49 2.34 -5.46
C ASP A 13 7.05 2.29 -4.96
N LEU A 14 6.50 3.46 -4.64
CA LEU A 14 5.16 3.62 -4.10
C LEU A 14 4.22 4.18 -5.17
N THR A 15 3.07 3.53 -5.34
CA THR A 15 1.96 4.03 -6.15
C THR A 15 0.71 4.10 -5.29
N LEU A 16 0.05 5.26 -5.26
CA LEU A 16 -1.19 5.50 -4.53
C LEU A 16 -2.30 5.88 -5.50
N VAL A 17 -3.48 5.33 -5.29
CA VAL A 17 -4.71 5.69 -6.02
C VAL A 17 -5.63 6.43 -5.07
N TYR A 18 -6.13 7.59 -5.49
CA TYR A 18 -6.98 8.47 -4.70
C TYR A 18 -8.04 9.13 -5.59
N GLY A 19 -9.15 9.58 -5.00
CA GLY A 19 -10.34 9.98 -5.77
C GLY A 19 -11.53 9.05 -5.52
N GLU A 20 -12.68 9.61 -5.14
CA GLU A 20 -13.92 8.84 -5.03
C GLU A 20 -14.55 8.60 -6.41
N ALA A 21 -15.06 7.39 -6.63
CA ALA A 21 -15.97 7.11 -7.75
C ALA A 21 -17.34 7.77 -7.49
N PRO A 22 -18.04 8.32 -8.50
CA PRO A 22 -17.74 8.25 -9.95
C PRO A 22 -16.77 9.33 -10.45
N GLY A 23 -16.05 10.01 -9.55
CA GLY A 23 -15.03 10.98 -9.90
C GLY A 23 -13.81 10.38 -10.59
N LEU A 24 -12.94 11.27 -11.09
CA LEU A 24 -11.71 10.89 -11.78
C LEU A 24 -10.69 10.34 -10.77
N SER A 25 -10.47 9.02 -10.75
CA SER A 25 -9.37 8.42 -9.99
C SER A 25 -8.04 8.98 -10.48
N ARG A 26 -7.19 9.35 -9.53
CA ARG A 26 -5.85 9.88 -9.76
C ARG A 26 -4.81 8.94 -9.17
N THR A 27 -3.65 8.94 -9.80
CA THR A 27 -2.50 8.17 -9.34
C THR A 27 -1.41 9.13 -8.88
N PHE A 28 -0.80 8.82 -7.74
CA PHE A 28 0.41 9.46 -7.25
C PHE A 28 1.51 8.43 -7.19
N GLU A 29 2.64 8.72 -7.81
CA GLU A 29 3.80 7.84 -7.85
C GLU A 29 4.96 8.49 -7.11
N ARG A 30 5.67 7.69 -6.32
CA ARG A 30 6.88 8.10 -5.61
C ARG A 30 7.91 6.96 -5.69
N PRO A 31 8.77 6.98 -6.72
CA PRO A 31 9.82 5.98 -6.85
C PRO A 31 10.92 6.17 -5.81
N GLY A 32 11.52 5.07 -5.36
CA GLY A 32 12.69 5.04 -4.49
C GLY A 32 12.51 5.69 -3.11
N VAL A 33 11.29 5.67 -2.55
CA VAL A 33 11.01 6.17 -1.19
C VAL A 33 11.57 5.18 -0.16
N GLU A 34 12.17 5.69 0.92
CA GLU A 34 12.60 4.83 2.04
C GLU A 34 11.38 4.47 2.88
N VAL A 35 11.19 3.17 3.12
CA VAL A 35 10.04 2.63 3.85
C VAL A 35 10.45 1.62 4.90
N VAL A 36 9.64 1.51 5.94
CA VAL A 36 9.61 0.35 6.84
C VAL A 36 8.27 -0.34 6.63
N VAL A 37 8.32 -1.62 6.27
CA VAL A 37 7.14 -2.45 6.03
C VAL A 37 7.11 -3.58 7.03
N THR A 38 5.99 -3.74 7.72
CA THR A 38 5.80 -4.81 8.70
C THR A 38 4.44 -5.48 8.53
N ARG A 39 4.42 -6.81 8.70
CA ARG A 39 3.21 -7.60 8.84
C ARG A 39 3.46 -8.71 9.85
N HIS A 40 2.61 -8.81 10.86
CA HIS A 40 2.79 -9.77 11.97
C HIS A 40 2.19 -11.16 11.71
N SER A 41 1.21 -11.28 10.80
CA SER A 41 0.63 -12.56 10.38
C SER A 41 0.07 -12.46 8.96
N ALA A 42 -0.16 -13.58 8.26
CA ALA A 42 -0.67 -13.56 6.89
C ALA A 42 -2.06 -12.90 6.77
N THR A 43 -2.82 -12.87 7.85
CA THR A 43 -4.16 -12.26 7.93
C THR A 43 -4.13 -10.84 8.50
N ALA A 44 -2.97 -10.36 8.94
CA ALA A 44 -2.81 -8.99 9.41
C ALA A 44 -2.65 -8.04 8.23
N PRO A 45 -3.13 -6.79 8.36
CA PRO A 45 -2.78 -5.71 7.47
C PRO A 45 -1.26 -5.54 7.35
N VAL A 46 -0.83 -4.96 6.24
CA VAL A 46 0.55 -4.54 6.05
C VAL A 46 0.68 -3.09 6.48
N SER A 47 1.44 -2.87 7.53
CA SER A 47 1.82 -1.54 8.01
C SER A 47 2.96 -1.00 7.17
N VAL A 48 2.82 0.23 6.68
CA VAL A 48 3.84 0.93 5.89
C VAL A 48 4.13 2.27 6.53
N LEU A 49 5.38 2.46 6.94
CA LEU A 49 5.91 3.74 7.41
C LEU A 49 6.86 4.31 6.36
N LEU A 50 6.69 5.59 6.04
CA LEU A 50 7.49 6.34 5.08
C LEU A 50 8.51 7.22 5.80
N ASP A 51 9.70 7.39 5.22
CA ASP A 51 10.70 8.36 5.70
C ASP A 51 10.23 9.82 5.56
N ARG A 52 9.27 10.06 4.67
CA ARG A 52 8.73 11.37 4.32
C ARG A 52 7.24 11.30 4.14
N GLN A 53 6.56 12.30 4.71
CA GLN A 53 5.12 12.46 4.63
C GLN A 53 4.62 12.42 3.18
N LEU A 54 3.44 11.84 3.01
CA LEU A 54 2.62 12.04 1.84
C LEU A 54 2.27 13.53 1.75
N GLY A 55 2.32 14.09 0.54
CA GLY A 55 2.07 15.52 0.36
C GLY A 55 0.69 15.90 0.90
N ALA A 56 0.56 17.06 1.53
CA ALA A 56 -0.67 17.50 2.20
C ALA A 56 -1.94 17.40 1.31
N ALA A 57 -1.79 17.56 -0.01
CA ALA A 57 -2.89 17.40 -0.97
C ALA A 57 -3.48 15.98 -1.03
N LEU A 58 -2.70 14.94 -0.70
CA LEU A 58 -3.16 13.55 -0.62
C LEU A 58 -3.88 13.26 0.71
N LEU A 59 -3.58 14.03 1.76
CA LEU A 59 -4.22 13.92 3.07
C LEU A 59 -5.52 14.75 3.15
N LEU A 60 -5.60 15.82 2.36
CA LEU A 60 -6.75 16.73 2.28
C LEU A 60 -7.72 16.38 1.13
N GLY A 61 -7.29 15.52 0.21
CA GLY A 61 -8.08 15.07 -0.94
C GLY A 61 -9.00 13.88 -0.61
N PRO A 62 -9.81 13.42 -1.57
CA PRO A 62 -10.56 12.17 -1.44
C PRO A 62 -9.62 11.03 -1.00
N ALA A 63 -10.07 10.25 -0.03
CA ALA A 63 -9.23 9.27 0.66
C ALA A 63 -8.48 8.37 -0.32
N ILE A 64 -7.20 8.12 -0.03
CA ILE A 64 -6.41 7.11 -0.76
C ILE A 64 -7.14 5.78 -0.61
N SER A 65 -7.53 5.18 -1.74
CA SER A 65 -8.35 3.98 -1.77
C SER A 65 -7.52 2.72 -1.96
N ARG A 66 -6.35 2.83 -2.61
CA ARG A 66 -5.44 1.71 -2.89
C ARG A 66 -3.99 2.17 -2.89
N ALA A 67 -3.12 1.28 -2.42
CA ALA A 67 -1.68 1.45 -2.49
C ALA A 67 -1.04 0.21 -3.13
N ALA A 68 0.06 0.43 -3.84
CA ALA A 68 0.97 -0.60 -4.31
C ALA A 68 2.41 -0.21 -3.95
N LEU A 69 3.19 -1.18 -3.47
CA LEU A 69 4.62 -1.08 -3.24
C LEU A 69 5.36 -2.15 -4.05
N ALA A 70 6.40 -1.74 -4.76
CA ALA A 70 7.44 -2.63 -5.25
C ALA A 70 8.68 -2.44 -4.38
N LEU A 71 9.04 -3.46 -3.59
CA LEU A 71 10.23 -3.44 -2.75
C LEU A 71 11.46 -3.81 -3.58
N ALA A 72 12.63 -3.27 -3.21
CA ALA A 72 13.88 -3.56 -3.93
C ALA A 72 14.31 -5.04 -3.89
N ASP A 73 13.75 -5.83 -2.97
CA ASP A 73 13.99 -7.28 -2.89
C ASP A 73 13.12 -8.12 -3.86
N GLY A 74 12.30 -7.44 -4.69
CA GLY A 74 11.40 -8.07 -5.65
C GLY A 74 10.01 -8.38 -5.09
N THR A 75 9.75 -8.13 -3.81
CA THR A 75 8.41 -8.28 -3.22
C THR A 75 7.47 -7.20 -3.73
N ALA A 76 6.30 -7.60 -4.22
CA ALA A 76 5.22 -6.68 -4.58
C ALA A 76 4.05 -6.80 -3.60
N LEU A 77 3.58 -5.67 -3.11
CA LEU A 77 2.45 -5.54 -2.19
C LEU A 77 1.42 -4.62 -2.82
N SER A 78 0.15 -5.00 -2.83
CA SER A 78 -0.91 -4.14 -3.37
C SER A 78 -2.24 -4.47 -2.72
N GLY A 79 -3.02 -3.45 -2.40
CA GLY A 79 -4.33 -3.64 -1.79
C GLY A 79 -5.02 -2.35 -1.43
N PRO A 80 -6.28 -2.44 -0.97
CA PRO A 80 -7.00 -1.27 -0.51
C PRO A 80 -6.31 -0.68 0.74
N VAL A 81 -6.30 0.64 0.83
CA VAL A 81 -5.81 1.32 2.03
C VAL A 81 -6.96 1.41 3.03
N GLN A 82 -6.72 0.94 4.25
CA GLN A 82 -7.75 0.92 5.30
C GLN A 82 -7.53 1.98 6.37
N GLU A 83 -6.29 2.42 6.57
CA GLU A 83 -5.92 3.41 7.57
C GLU A 83 -4.77 4.28 7.07
N ILE A 84 -4.79 5.55 7.43
CA ILE A 84 -3.74 6.53 7.14
C ILE A 84 -3.60 7.42 8.37
N ALA A 85 -2.38 7.57 8.88
CA ALA A 85 -2.15 8.50 9.98
C ALA A 85 -2.32 9.94 9.51
N ALA A 86 -2.81 10.82 10.38
CA ALA A 86 -2.95 12.25 10.09
C ALA A 86 -1.62 12.94 9.77
N SER A 87 -0.50 12.41 10.26
CA SER A 87 0.86 12.81 9.90
C SER A 87 1.21 12.49 8.45
N GLY A 88 0.51 11.55 7.80
CA GLY A 88 0.73 11.15 6.41
C GLY A 88 2.03 10.39 6.16
N ASP A 89 2.75 9.98 7.20
CA ASP A 89 3.93 9.12 7.12
C ASP A 89 3.59 7.64 7.31
N TYR A 90 2.36 7.31 7.67
CA TYR A 90 1.91 5.94 7.93
C TYR A 90 0.60 5.62 7.21
N PHE A 91 0.50 4.41 6.71
CA PHE A 91 -0.76 3.82 6.26
C PHE A 91 -0.74 2.30 6.33
N GLU A 92 -1.93 1.71 6.25
CA GLU A 92 -2.13 0.26 6.21
C GLU A 92 -2.75 -0.19 4.90
N ILE A 93 -2.14 -1.21 4.29
CA ILE A 93 -2.75 -1.98 3.22
C ILE A 93 -3.52 -3.12 3.86
N ALA A 94 -4.82 -3.20 3.60
CA ALA A 94 -5.66 -4.25 4.15
C ALA A 94 -5.12 -5.63 3.78
N ALA A 95 -5.32 -6.60 4.67
CA ALA A 95 -4.97 -7.98 4.40
C ALA A 95 -5.76 -8.45 3.16
N VAL A 96 -5.05 -8.74 2.07
CA VAL A 96 -5.66 -9.39 0.92
C VAL A 96 -5.86 -10.85 1.34
N SER A 97 -7.06 -11.19 1.79
CA SER A 97 -7.52 -12.58 1.66
C SER A 97 -7.29 -12.92 0.19
N GLN A 98 -6.48 -13.94 -0.10
CA GLN A 98 -6.33 -14.44 -1.46
C GLN A 98 -7.72 -14.90 -1.93
N ALA A 99 -8.50 -13.98 -2.49
CA ALA A 99 -9.50 -14.36 -3.46
C ALA A 99 -8.67 -14.96 -4.57
N SER A 100 -8.73 -16.29 -4.65
CA SER A 100 -8.18 -17.11 -5.72
C SER A 100 -8.17 -16.29 -7.00
N GLN A 101 -7.02 -16.18 -7.66
CA GLN A 101 -7.05 -15.94 -9.10
C GLN A 101 -7.83 -17.12 -9.69
N GLY A 102 -9.15 -16.95 -9.76
CA GLY A 102 -10.08 -17.84 -10.43
C GLY A 102 -9.63 -17.85 -11.87
N SER A 103 -8.92 -18.91 -12.20
CA SER A 103 -8.49 -19.26 -13.53
C SER A 103 -9.67 -19.08 -14.48
N GLY A 104 -9.63 -18.03 -15.30
CA GLY A 104 -10.49 -17.91 -16.45
C GLY A 104 -10.06 -18.94 -17.47
N ARG A 105 -10.65 -20.13 -17.40
CA ARG A 105 -10.91 -21.13 -18.46
C ARG A 105 -12.11 -21.90 -17.88
N GLU A 106 -13.28 -21.95 -18.51
CA GLU A 106 -13.59 -22.38 -19.88
C GLU A 106 -14.85 -21.68 -20.43
#